data_AF-K0Z818-F1
#
_entry.id   AF-K0Z818-F1
#
_cell.length_a   1.000
_cell.length_b   1.000
_cell.length_c   1.000
_cell.angle_alpha   90.00
_cell.angle_beta   90.00
_cell.angle_gamma   90.00
#
_symmetry.space_group_name_H-M   'P 1'
#
loop_
_entity.id
_entity.type
_entity.pdbx_description
1 polymer ?
#
loop_
_entity_poly.entity_id
_entity_poly.type
_entity_poly.pdbx_seq_one_letter_code
_entity_poly.pdbx_strand_id
1 'polypeptide(L)'
;TESDYAAFKEKTQKVIDQFDGQESYGATINGKLTVSENVADLGGIAAALEAAKREADFSAEEFFHNFARIWRMKGRPELMKLMASVDVHAPAKLRVNVQVPNFDDFFTTYDVKEGDGMWRSPEDRVIIW
;
A
#
# COMPACT_ATOMS: atom_id res chain seq x y z
N THR A 1 13.05 19.12 -12.07
CA THR A 1 13.99 19.02 -13.20
C THR A 1 13.74 17.73 -13.97
N GLU A 2 14.38 17.50 -15.12
CA GLU A 2 14.26 16.22 -15.83
C GLU A 2 14.73 15.03 -14.97
N SER A 3 15.79 15.21 -14.18
CA SER A 3 16.28 14.20 -13.25
C SER A 3 15.27 13.89 -12.15
N ASP A 4 14.60 14.91 -11.59
CA ASP A 4 13.56 14.68 -10.57
C ASP A 4 12.37 13.90 -11.15
N TYR A 5 11.99 14.21 -12.40
CA TYR A 5 10.90 13.51 -13.06
C TYR A 5 11.27 12.06 -13.40
N ALA A 6 12.52 11.80 -13.80
CA ALA A 6 13.02 10.45 -14.01
C ALA A 6 13.02 9.63 -12.71
N ALA A 7 13.50 10.21 -11.61
CA ALA A 7 13.48 9.58 -10.29
C ALA A 7 12.05 9.29 -9.81
N PHE A 8 11.12 10.23 -10.02
CA PHE A 8 9.71 10.02 -9.72
C PHE A 8 9.12 8.87 -10.54
N LYS A 9 9.39 8.81 -11.86
CA LYS A 9 8.93 7.70 -12.71
C LYS A 9 9.44 6.34 -12.25
N GLU A 10 10.70 6.26 -11.86
CA GLU A 10 11.28 5.01 -11.35
C GLU A 10 10.53 4.54 -10.10
N LYS A 11 10.31 5.45 -9.14
CA LYS A 11 9.54 5.15 -7.92
C LYS A 11 8.09 4.75 -8.22
N THR A 12 7.40 5.46 -9.12
CA THR A 12 6.03 5.10 -9.50
C THR A 12 5.98 3.78 -10.27
N GLN A 13 7.01 3.43 -11.04
CA GLN A 13 7.10 2.13 -11.69
C GLN A 13 7.20 1.01 -10.66
N LYS A 14 8.01 1.17 -9.61
CA LYS A 14 8.04 0.20 -8.51
C LYS A 14 6.68 0.05 -7.82
N VAL A 15 5.91 1.13 -7.66
CA VAL A 15 4.52 1.05 -7.14
C VAL A 15 3.60 0.29 -8.09
N ILE A 16 3.72 0.52 -9.41
CA ILE A 16 2.99 -0.29 -10.41
C ILE A 16 3.30 -1.76 -10.21
N ASP A 17 4.58 -2.11 -10.13
CA ASP A 17 5.04 -3.50 -10.05
C ASP A 17 4.59 -4.20 -8.76
N GLN A 18 4.43 -3.48 -7.65
CA GLN A 18 3.89 -4.05 -6.40
C GLN A 18 2.41 -4.46 -6.50
N PHE A 19 1.63 -3.80 -7.36
CA PHE A 19 0.18 -4.02 -7.49
C PHE A 19 -0.21 -4.80 -8.74
N ASP A 20 0.57 -4.71 -9.81
CA ASP A 20 0.29 -5.40 -11.07
C ASP A 20 0.30 -6.92 -10.87
N GLY A 21 -0.70 -7.60 -11.40
CA GLY A 21 -0.80 -9.05 -11.27
C GLY A 21 -1.36 -9.54 -9.94
N GLN A 22 -1.60 -8.67 -8.95
CA GLN A 22 -2.25 -9.06 -7.70
C GLN A 22 -3.67 -9.58 -7.98
N GLU A 23 -4.11 -10.59 -7.25
CA GLU A 23 -5.43 -11.20 -7.44
C GLU A 23 -6.43 -10.68 -6.40
N SER A 24 -7.62 -10.32 -6.85
CA SER A 24 -8.72 -9.92 -5.97
C SER A 24 -10.07 -10.23 -6.60
N TYR A 25 -10.92 -10.97 -5.88
CA TYR A 25 -12.27 -11.34 -6.34
C TYR A 25 -12.30 -12.00 -7.74
N GLY A 26 -11.23 -12.73 -8.11
CA GLY A 26 -11.10 -13.38 -9.41
C GLY A 26 -10.86 -12.42 -10.58
N ALA A 27 -10.30 -11.24 -10.29
CA ALA A 27 -9.71 -10.31 -11.24
C ALA A 27 -8.23 -10.08 -10.90
N THR A 28 -7.43 -9.97 -11.95
CA THR A 28 -6.03 -9.55 -11.89
C THR A 28 -5.96 -8.02 -11.89
N ILE A 29 -5.30 -7.44 -10.90
CA ILE A 29 -5.16 -6.00 -10.74
C ILE A 29 -4.17 -5.45 -11.77
N ASN A 30 -4.55 -4.31 -12.37
CA ASN A 30 -3.70 -3.54 -13.26
C ASN A 30 -3.01 -2.43 -12.46
N GLY A 31 -1.72 -2.60 -12.17
CA GLY A 31 -0.95 -1.67 -11.36
C GLY A 31 -0.83 -0.28 -12.01
N LYS A 32 -0.87 -0.21 -13.36
CA LYS A 32 -0.86 1.06 -14.11
C LYS A 32 -2.18 1.81 -13.99
N LEU A 33 -3.30 1.10 -13.93
CA LEU A 33 -4.61 1.71 -13.70
C LEU A 33 -4.67 2.36 -12.32
N THR A 34 -4.12 1.69 -11.30
CA THR A 34 -4.27 2.12 -9.90
C THR A 34 -3.13 2.96 -9.36
N VAL A 35 -2.08 3.22 -10.16
CA VAL A 35 -0.84 3.85 -9.67
C VAL A 35 -1.07 5.21 -9.03
N SER A 36 -1.97 6.03 -9.55
CA SER A 36 -2.23 7.37 -8.99
C SER A 36 -2.73 7.28 -7.54
N GLU A 37 -3.68 6.39 -7.28
CA GLU A 37 -4.26 6.20 -5.94
C GLU A 37 -3.29 5.44 -5.03
N ASN A 38 -2.55 4.47 -5.55
CA ASN A 38 -1.56 3.73 -4.76
C ASN A 38 -0.38 4.62 -4.31
N VAL A 39 0.05 5.55 -5.16
CA VAL A 39 1.03 6.58 -4.82
C VAL A 39 0.47 7.52 -3.75
N ALA A 40 -0.79 7.92 -3.88
CA ALA A 40 -1.48 8.77 -2.89
C ALA A 40 -1.60 8.07 -1.54
N ASP A 41 -1.99 6.80 -1.50
CA ASP A 41 -2.03 5.98 -0.29
C ASP A 41 -0.67 5.90 0.39
N LEU A 42 0.38 5.57 -0.36
CA LEU A 42 1.73 5.43 0.18
C LEU A 42 2.21 6.75 0.80
N GLY A 43 2.01 7.86 0.10
CA GLY A 43 2.33 9.19 0.63
C GLY A 43 1.47 9.58 1.83
N GLY A 44 0.18 9.26 1.81
CA GLY A 44 -0.76 9.52 2.90
C GLY A 44 -0.42 8.76 4.17
N ILE A 45 -0.09 7.47 4.05
CA ILE A 45 0.35 6.65 5.19
C ILE A 45 1.67 7.19 5.74
N ALA A 46 2.64 7.51 4.88
CA ALA A 46 3.93 8.06 5.31
C ALA A 46 3.75 9.36 6.10
N ALA A 47 2.99 10.31 5.55
CA ALA A 47 2.73 11.59 6.21
C ALA A 47 1.97 11.42 7.54
N ALA A 48 0.95 10.54 7.56
CA ALA A 48 0.15 10.29 8.76
C ALA A 48 0.97 9.58 9.85
N LEU A 49 1.82 8.62 9.48
CA LEU A 49 2.69 7.90 10.41
C LEU A 49 3.73 8.83 11.03
N GLU A 50 4.38 9.67 10.22
CA GLU A 50 5.34 10.66 10.71
C GLU A 50 4.69 11.74 11.59
N ALA A 51 3.44 12.11 11.31
CA ALA A 51 2.68 12.98 12.21
C ALA A 51 2.34 12.27 13.53
N ALA A 52 1.85 11.02 13.46
CA ALA A 52 1.45 10.23 14.62
C ALA A 52 2.63 9.99 15.58
N LYS A 53 3.85 9.74 15.05
CA LYS A 53 5.08 9.59 15.85
C LYS A 53 5.44 10.80 16.72
N ARG A 54 4.85 11.97 16.47
CA ARG A 54 5.07 13.20 17.25
C ARG A 54 4.13 13.31 18.46
N GLU A 55 3.09 12.49 18.50
CA GLU A 55 2.14 12.44 19.61
C GLU A 55 2.74 11.65 20.78
N ALA A 56 2.46 12.08 22.01
CA ALA A 56 3.06 11.49 23.21
C ALA A 56 2.58 10.05 23.48
N ASP A 57 1.40 9.69 22.99
CA ASP A 57 0.74 8.39 23.14
C ASP A 57 0.81 7.54 21.85
N PHE A 58 1.76 7.84 20.95
CA PHE A 58 1.92 7.09 19.71
C PHE A 58 2.06 5.57 19.95
N SER A 59 1.21 4.80 19.26
CA SER A 59 1.33 3.35 19.13
C SER A 59 1.28 2.98 17.65
N ALA A 60 2.38 2.42 17.12
CA ALA A 60 2.43 1.93 15.75
C ALA A 60 1.43 0.79 15.51
N GLU A 61 1.23 -0.08 16.50
CA GLU A 61 0.21 -1.14 16.44
C GLU A 61 -1.21 -0.56 16.29
N GLU A 62 -1.55 0.44 17.10
CA GLU A 62 -2.87 1.09 17.00
C GLU A 62 -3.04 1.84 15.67
N PHE A 63 -1.98 2.48 15.18
CA PHE A 63 -1.96 3.13 13.87
C PHE A 63 -2.29 2.14 12.75
N PHE A 64 -1.55 1.03 12.66
CA PHE A 64 -1.77 0.02 11.61
C PHE A 64 -3.10 -0.70 11.75
N HIS A 65 -3.54 -1.00 12.99
CA HIS A 65 -4.88 -1.54 13.24
C HIS A 65 -5.99 -0.57 12.81
N ASN A 66 -5.85 0.72 13.09
CA ASN A 66 -6.84 1.71 12.69
C ASN A 66 -6.86 1.89 11.17
N PHE A 67 -5.69 1.94 10.53
CA PHE A 67 -5.58 1.99 9.07
C PHE A 67 -6.25 0.76 8.41
N ALA A 68 -6.00 -0.44 8.92
CA ALA A 68 -6.69 -1.65 8.42
C ALA A 68 -8.21 -1.59 8.67
N ARG A 69 -8.65 -1.00 9.79
CA ARG A 69 -10.06 -0.91 10.18
C ARG A 69 -10.88 -0.01 9.26
N ILE A 70 -10.32 1.12 8.81
CA ILE A 70 -11.02 2.06 7.91
C ILE A 70 -11.25 1.46 6.51
N TRP A 71 -10.39 0.53 6.09
CA TRP A 71 -10.49 -0.15 4.80
C TRP A 71 -11.35 -1.42 4.81
N ARG A 72 -12.05 -1.73 5.91
CA ARG A 72 -12.94 -2.89 5.95
C ARG A 72 -14.09 -2.71 4.96
N MET A 73 -14.05 -3.48 3.89
CA MET A 73 -15.08 -3.48 2.85
C MET A 73 -15.45 -4.92 2.48
N LYS A 74 -16.76 -5.17 2.33
CA LYS A 74 -17.29 -6.43 1.81
C LYS A 74 -18.44 -6.11 0.85
N GLY A 75 -18.37 -6.67 -0.35
CA GLY A 75 -19.38 -6.50 -1.39
C GLY A 75 -19.74 -7.83 -2.04
N ARG A 76 -20.71 -7.78 -2.96
CA ARG A 76 -21.03 -8.92 -3.83
C ARG A 76 -19.82 -9.25 -4.71
N PRO A 77 -19.42 -10.53 -4.87
CA PRO A 77 -18.23 -10.89 -5.64
C PRO A 77 -18.23 -10.30 -7.06
N GLU A 78 -19.38 -10.27 -7.72
CA GLU A 78 -19.54 -9.76 -9.09
C GLU A 78 -19.25 -8.26 -9.16
N LEU A 79 -19.76 -7.49 -8.18
CA LEU A 79 -19.47 -6.06 -8.08
C LEU A 79 -18.00 -5.83 -7.76
N MET A 80 -17.42 -6.57 -6.82
CA MET A 80 -16.01 -6.40 -6.47
C MET A 80 -15.08 -6.75 -7.63
N LYS A 81 -15.42 -7.77 -8.42
CA LYS A 81 -14.70 -8.11 -9.65
C LYS A 81 -14.78 -7.00 -10.70
N LEU A 82 -15.96 -6.40 -10.88
CA LEU A 82 -16.15 -5.26 -11.76
C LEU A 82 -15.29 -4.08 -11.31
N MET A 83 -15.38 -3.70 -10.03
CA MET A 83 -14.62 -2.58 -9.48
C MET A 83 -13.11 -2.79 -9.63
N ALA A 84 -12.61 -4.00 -9.33
CA ALA A 84 -11.19 -4.35 -9.53
C ALA A 84 -10.70 -4.18 -10.98
N SER A 85 -11.60 -4.16 -11.96
CA SER A 85 -11.27 -4.05 -13.39
C SER A 85 -11.37 -2.61 -13.93
N VAL A 86 -12.10 -1.70 -13.26
CA VAL A 86 -12.43 -0.37 -13.82
C VAL A 86 -12.14 0.80 -12.88
N ASP A 87 -12.06 0.56 -11.57
CA ASP A 87 -11.77 1.59 -10.58
C ASP A 87 -10.27 1.89 -10.54
N VAL A 88 -9.93 3.16 -10.41
CA VAL A 88 -8.54 3.60 -10.20
C VAL A 88 -8.07 3.31 -8.77
N HIS A 89 -8.98 3.02 -7.85
CA HIS A 89 -8.61 2.56 -6.51
C HIS A 89 -8.39 1.05 -6.50
N ALA A 90 -7.25 0.60 -5.98
CA ALA A 90 -7.06 -0.82 -5.71
C ALA A 90 -8.12 -1.34 -4.72
N PRO A 91 -8.49 -2.64 -4.78
CA PRO A 91 -9.39 -3.23 -3.79
C PRO A 91 -8.90 -3.01 -2.36
N ALA A 92 -9.81 -2.75 -1.44
CA ALA A 92 -9.47 -2.28 -0.08
C ALA A 92 -8.48 -3.18 0.68
N LYS A 93 -8.54 -4.52 0.50
CA LYS A 93 -7.57 -5.45 1.11
C LYS A 93 -6.14 -5.20 0.59
N LEU A 94 -5.98 -4.88 -0.69
CA LEU A 94 -4.67 -4.59 -1.29
C LEU A 94 -4.18 -3.18 -0.91
N ARG A 95 -5.08 -2.20 -0.78
CA ARG A 95 -4.73 -0.87 -0.24
C ARG A 95 -4.12 -0.94 1.17
N VAL A 96 -4.40 -2.00 1.92
CA VAL A 96 -3.73 -2.28 3.20
C VAL A 96 -2.50 -3.15 2.98
N ASN A 97 -2.69 -4.39 2.54
CA ASN A 97 -1.67 -5.43 2.62
C ASN A 97 -0.50 -5.23 1.66
N VAL A 98 -0.67 -4.47 0.57
CA VAL A 98 0.45 -4.14 -0.33
C VAL A 98 1.21 -2.93 0.17
N GLN A 99 0.54 -2.02 0.88
CA GLN A 99 1.11 -0.74 1.33
C GLN A 99 1.90 -0.85 2.63
N VAL A 100 1.33 -1.47 3.67
CA VAL A 100 1.97 -1.50 5.00
C VAL A 100 3.36 -2.16 5.01
N PRO A 101 3.69 -3.17 4.17
CA PRO A 101 5.04 -3.71 4.08
C PRO A 101 6.07 -2.78 3.41
N ASN A 102 5.72 -1.54 3.06
CA ASN A 102 6.70 -0.53 2.65
C ASN A 102 7.31 0.24 3.84
N PHE A 103 6.81 0.04 5.07
CA PHE A 103 7.21 0.81 6.24
C PHE A 103 7.95 -0.04 7.27
N ASP A 104 9.14 0.37 7.68
CA ASP A 104 9.96 -0.34 8.69
C ASP A 104 9.25 -0.46 10.04
N ASP A 105 8.43 0.53 10.39
CA ASP A 105 7.56 0.50 11.56
C ASP A 105 6.65 -0.73 11.57
N PHE A 106 6.15 -1.18 10.42
CA PHE A 106 5.30 -2.35 10.31
C PHE A 106 6.08 -3.63 10.64
N PHE A 107 7.28 -3.78 10.10
CA PHE A 107 8.16 -4.92 10.39
C PHE A 107 8.54 -4.97 11.88
N THR A 108 8.87 -3.82 12.45
CA THR A 108 9.25 -3.71 13.88
C THR A 108 8.07 -4.01 14.80
N THR A 109 6.87 -3.50 14.47
CA THR A 109 5.67 -3.67 15.30
C THR A 109 5.22 -5.12 15.40
N TYR A 110 5.28 -5.87 14.29
CA TYR A 110 4.75 -7.23 14.22
C TYR A 110 5.83 -8.31 14.13
N ASP A 111 7.11 -7.95 14.30
CA ASP A 111 8.27 -8.86 14.18
C ASP A 111 8.23 -9.68 12.88
N VAL A 112 7.92 -9.02 11.76
CA VAL A 112 7.74 -9.66 10.45
C VAL A 112 9.09 -10.11 9.91
N LYS A 113 9.19 -11.39 9.54
CA LYS A 113 10.41 -12.06 9.11
C LYS A 113 10.30 -12.59 7.70
N GLU A 114 11.46 -12.96 7.15
CA GLU A 114 11.49 -13.69 5.90
C GLU A 114 10.67 -14.98 5.98
N GLY A 115 9.77 -15.15 5.00
CA GLY A 115 8.81 -16.26 4.94
C GLY A 115 7.41 -15.91 5.45
N ASP A 116 7.23 -14.80 6.17
CA ASP A 116 5.90 -14.34 6.56
C ASP A 116 5.11 -13.82 5.35
N GLY A 117 3.78 -13.94 5.41
CA GLY A 117 2.91 -13.57 4.28
C GLY A 117 2.93 -12.10 3.88
N MET A 118 3.39 -11.20 4.76
CA MET A 118 3.58 -9.77 4.49
C MET A 118 5.06 -9.36 4.52
N TRP A 119 5.97 -10.31 4.30
CA TRP A 119 7.39 -10.03 4.13
C TRP A 119 7.66 -9.24 2.84
N ARG A 120 8.56 -8.25 2.90
CA ARG A 120 9.14 -7.56 1.73
C ARG A 120 10.57 -7.12 2.01
N SER A 121 11.49 -7.53 1.14
CA SER A 121 12.92 -7.17 1.21
C SER A 121 13.10 -5.65 1.31
N PRO A 122 14.11 -5.14 2.06
CA PRO A 122 14.31 -3.70 2.19
C PRO A 122 14.49 -2.99 0.84
N GLU A 123 15.10 -3.65 -0.14
CA GLU A 123 15.33 -3.14 -1.49
C GLU A 123 14.06 -3.04 -2.35
N ASP A 124 13.04 -3.87 -2.06
CA ASP A 124 11.74 -3.86 -2.75
C ASP A 124 10.73 -2.93 -2.08
N ARG A 125 11.03 -2.39 -0.89
CA ARG A 125 10.20 -1.39 -0.23
C ARG A 125 10.26 -0.08 -1.00
N VAL A 126 9.09 0.50 -1.21
CA VAL A 126 8.95 1.75 -1.95
C VAL A 126 8.48 2.82 -0.99
N ILE A 127 9.26 3.89 -0.86
CA ILE A 127 8.85 5.17 -0.27
C ILE A 127 9.16 6.26 -1.29
N ILE A 128 8.16 7.09 -1.58
CA ILE A 128 8.29 8.11 -2.63
C ILE A 128 8.98 9.35 -2.10
N TRP A 129 8.52 9.85 -0.95
CA TRP A 129 8.93 11.12 -0.34
C TRP A 129 9.93 10.91 0.78
#